data_AF-A0A261RNQ7-F1
#
_entry.id   AF-A0A261RNQ7-F1
#
_cell.length_a   1.000
_cell.length_b   1.000
_cell.length_c   1.000
_cell.angle_alpha   90.00
_cell.angle_beta   90.00
_cell.angle_gamma   90.00
#
_symmetry.space_group_name_H-M   'P 1'
#
loop_
_entity.id
_entity.type
_entity.pdbx_description
1 polymer ?
#
loop_
_entity_poly.entity_id
_entity_poly.type
_entity_poly.pdbx_seq_one_letter_code
_entity_poly.pdbx_strand_id
1 'polypeptide(L)' 'MTKERFAALIECHPPHVSQWLNPKVYDKHGRRYPDLPAEKLAVAEQVLGNHAMQQFLNRRQGIKLVRYVIDEDTE' A
#
# COMPACT_ATOMS: atom_id res chain seq x y z
N MET A 1 -10.69 11.80 0.73
CA MET A 1 -11.51 10.72 1.35
C MET A 1 -11.10 10.57 2.81
N THR A 2 -12.05 10.47 3.75
CA THR A 2 -11.76 10.26 5.18
C THR A 2 -11.54 8.77 5.48
N LYS A 3 -10.82 8.46 6.57
CA LYS A 3 -10.53 7.07 6.96
C LYS A 3 -11.80 6.26 7.28
N GLU A 4 -12.79 6.90 7.89
CA GLU A 4 -14.09 6.29 8.21
C GLU A 4 -14.86 5.94 6.95
N ARG A 5 -14.89 6.84 5.96
CA ARG A 5 -15.57 6.60 4.69
C ARG A 5 -14.86 5.52 3.86
N PHE A 6 -13.54 5.49 3.88
CA PHE A 6 -12.76 4.41 3.27
C PHE A 6 -13.06 3.07 3.94
N ALA A 7 -13.07 3.02 5.28
CA ALA A 7 -13.34 1.82 6.05
C ALA A 7 -14.73 1.23 5.74
N ALA A 8 -15.75 2.08 5.64
CA ALA A 8 -17.10 1.69 5.26
C ALA A 8 -17.16 1.08 3.84
N LEU A 9 -16.42 1.65 2.89
CA LEU A 9 -16.43 1.21 1.49
C LEU A 9 -15.68 -0.10 1.24
N ILE A 10 -14.71 -0.44 2.09
CA ILE A 10 -13.98 -1.73 2.03
C ILE A 10 -14.47 -2.74 3.09
N GLU A 11 -15.63 -2.44 3.69
CA GLU A 11 -16.30 -3.27 4.70
C GLU A 11 -15.36 -3.70 5.83
N CYS A 12 -14.62 -2.75 6.39
CA CYS A 12 -13.65 -3.02 7.45
C CYS A 12 -13.80 -2.06 8.64
N HIS A 13 -13.22 -2.45 9.78
CA HIS A 13 -13.25 -1.60 10.96
C HIS A 13 -12.24 -0.43 10.82
N PRO A 14 -12.62 0.83 11.11
CA PRO A 14 -11.76 2.01 10.94
C PRO A 14 -10.36 1.96 11.61
N PRO A 15 -10.17 1.30 12.77
CA PRO A 15 -8.86 1.08 13.36
C PRO A 15 -7.90 0.29 12.46
N HIS A 16 -8.40 -0.67 11.67
CA HIS A 16 -7.56 -1.46 10.75
C HIS A 16 -7.04 -0.59 9.59
N VAL A 17 -7.87 0.32 9.06
CA VAL A 17 -7.45 1.29 8.05
C VAL A 17 -6.30 2.17 8.54
N SER A 18 -6.35 2.60 9.80
CA SER A 18 -5.29 3.41 10.38
C SER A 18 -3.98 2.66 10.54
N GLN A 19 -4.02 1.34 10.69
CA GLN A 19 -2.84 0.48 10.73
C GLN A 19 -2.26 0.30 9.32
N TRP A 20 -3.10 0.03 8.31
CA TRP A 20 -2.67 -0.17 6.93
C TRP A 20 -2.11 1.08 6.27
N LEU A 21 -2.67 2.25 6.58
CA LEU A 21 -2.23 3.54 6.03
C LEU A 21 -1.12 4.17 6.88
N ASN A 22 -0.57 3.47 7.87
CA ASN A 22 0.51 3.99 8.68
C ASN A 22 1.82 3.98 7.86
N PRO A 23 2.54 5.11 7.74
CA PRO A 23 3.84 5.12 7.07
C PRO A 23 4.92 4.32 7.80
N LYS A 24 4.73 4.04 9.10
CA LYS A 24 5.65 3.24 9.90
C LYS A 24 5.33 1.75 9.75
N VAL A 25 6.36 0.92 9.74
CA VAL A 25 6.24 -0.54 9.66
C VAL A 25 5.94 -1.15 11.04
N TYR A 26 6.39 -0.51 12.11
CA TYR A 26 6.27 -1.00 13.48
C TYR A 26 5.52 -0.01 14.36
N ASP A 27 4.77 -0.55 15.32
CA ASP A 27 4.11 0.21 16.36
C ASP A 27 5.09 0.64 17.47
N LYS A 28 4.57 1.37 18.46
CA LYS A 28 5.34 1.84 19.63
C LYS A 28 5.82 0.72 20.57
N HIS A 29 5.35 -0.51 20.35
CA HIS A 29 5.68 -1.72 21.11
C HIS A 29 6.57 -2.69 20.32
N GLY A 30 7.03 -2.30 19.12
CA GLY A 30 7.87 -3.13 18.26
C GLY A 30 7.11 -4.19 17.46
N ARG A 31 5.77 -4.18 17.46
CA ARG A 31 4.96 -5.10 16.65
C ARG A 31 4.80 -4.55 15.24
N ARG A 32 4.91 -5.42 14.24
CA ARG A 32 4.68 -5.04 12.84
C ARG A 32 3.20 -4.73 12.63
N TYR A 33 2.89 -3.62 11.96
CA TYR A 33 1.52 -3.35 11.53
C TYR A 33 1.07 -4.44 10.54
N PRO A 34 -0.18 -4.94 10.68
CA PRO A 34 -0.68 -5.94 9.75
C PRO A 34 -0.74 -5.36 8.34
N ASP A 35 -0.46 -6.20 7.35
CA ASP A 35 -0.63 -5.83 5.95
C ASP A 35 -2.12 -5.82 5.58
N LEU A 36 -2.47 -5.12 4.49
CA LEU A 36 -3.82 -5.18 3.93
C LEU A 36 -4.08 -6.61 3.42
N PRO A 37 -5.20 -7.27 3.79
CA PRO A 37 -5.54 -8.58 3.26
C PRO A 37 -5.67 -8.54 1.73
N ALA A 38 -5.12 -9.55 1.04
CA ALA A 38 -5.12 -9.62 -0.42
C ALA A 38 -6.55 -9.58 -1.00
N GLU A 39 -7.52 -10.21 -0.33
CA GLU A 39 -8.94 -10.22 -0.70
C GLU A 39 -9.55 -8.81 -0.76
N LYS A 40 -9.02 -7.87 0.02
CA LYS A 40 -9.50 -6.48 0.08
C LYS A 40 -8.76 -5.52 -0.83
N LEU A 41 -7.68 -5.98 -1.49
CA LEU A 41 -6.83 -5.13 -2.32
C LEU A 41 -7.58 -4.57 -3.54
N ALA A 42 -8.36 -5.41 -4.22
CA ALA A 42 -9.12 -5.00 -5.41
C ALA A 42 -10.20 -3.95 -5.07
N VAL A 43 -10.94 -4.18 -3.98
CA VAL A 43 -11.97 -3.24 -3.51
C VAL A 43 -11.33 -1.93 -3.05
N ALA A 44 -10.23 -2.02 -2.30
CA ALA A 44 -9.48 -0.83 -1.88
C ALA A 44 -8.96 -0.02 -3.08
N GLU A 45 -8.54 -0.67 -4.17
CA GLU A 45 -8.07 0.00 -5.38
C GLU A 45 -9.20 0.71 -6.12
N GLN A 46 -10.35 0.06 -6.27
CA GLN A 46 -11.55 0.66 -6.86
C GLN A 46 -12.03 1.88 -6.05
N VAL A 47 -11.99 1.79 -4.72
CA VAL A 47 -12.43 2.86 -3.81
C VAL A 47 -11.46 4.04 -3.78
N LEU A 48 -10.14 3.78 -3.80
CA LEU A 48 -9.14 4.85 -3.91
C LEU A 48 -9.21 5.56 -5.26
N GLY A 49 -9.68 4.85 -6.29
CA GLY A 49 -9.81 5.37 -7.65
C GLY A 49 -8.45 5.61 -8.31
N ASN A 50 -8.48 5.88 -9.62
CA ASN A 50 -7.29 6.21 -10.42
C ASN A 50 -6.14 5.21 -10.34
N HIS A 51 -6.39 3.94 -10.00
CA HIS A 51 -5.32 2.95 -9.82
C HIS A 51 -4.23 3.44 -8.86
N ALA A 52 -4.59 4.23 -7.83
CA ALA A 52 -3.59 4.93 -7.01
C ALA A 52 -2.60 3.98 -6.33
N MET A 53 -3.05 2.80 -5.90
CA MET A 53 -2.18 1.76 -5.36
C MET A 53 -1.27 1.16 -6.43
N GLN A 54 -1.78 0.81 -7.60
CA GLN A 54 -0.94 0.37 -8.73
C GLN A 54 0.04 1.45 -9.18
N GLN A 55 -0.35 2.73 -9.25
CA GLN A 55 0.57 3.83 -9.57
C GLN A 55 1.65 3.98 -8.51
N PHE A 56 1.30 3.88 -7.23
CA PHE A 56 2.28 3.90 -6.14
C PHE A 56 3.25 2.71 -6.21
N LEU A 57 2.72 1.51 -6.44
CA LEU A 57 3.51 0.29 -6.62
C LEU A 57 4.38 0.38 -7.87
N ASN A 58 3.87 0.87 -9.00
CA ASN A 58 4.59 1.07 -10.25
C ASN A 58 5.67 2.15 -10.11
N ARG A 59 5.45 3.21 -9.34
CA ARG A 59 6.51 4.19 -9.01
C ARG A 59 7.58 3.55 -8.14
N ARG A 60 7.20 2.73 -7.17
CA ARG A 60 8.14 2.05 -6.25
C ARG A 60 8.90 0.89 -6.93
N GLN A 61 8.26 0.17 -7.84
CA GLN A 61 8.84 -0.89 -8.66
C GLN A 61 9.62 -0.33 -9.85
N GLY A 62 9.18 0.78 -10.45
CA GLY A 62 9.95 1.53 -11.45
C GLY A 62 11.27 2.05 -10.89
N ILE A 63 11.30 2.49 -9.62
CA ILE A 63 12.57 2.81 -8.92
C ILE A 63 13.44 1.56 -8.69
N LYS A 64 12.87 0.36 -8.59
CA LYS A 64 13.63 -0.90 -8.50
C LYS A 64 14.09 -1.45 -9.86
N LEU A 65 13.31 -1.27 -10.93
CA LEU A 65 13.66 -1.72 -12.29
C LEU A 65 14.81 -0.90 -12.87
N VAL A 66 14.84 0.42 -12.63
CA VAL A 66 15.96 1.26 -13.11
C VAL A 66 17.29 0.89 -12.44
N ARG A 67 17.28 0.32 -11.22
CA ARG A 67 18.54 -0.10 -10.57
C ARG A 67 19.04 -1.48 -11.00
N TYR A 68 18.20 -2.35 -11.54
CA TYR A 68 18.64 -3.66 -12.02
C TYR A 68 19.10 -3.67 -13.49
N VAL A 69 18.71 -2.67 -14.30
CA VAL A 69 19.11 -2.60 -15.72
C VAL A 69 20.40 -1.79 -15.94
N ILE A 70 20.91 -1.07 -14.93
CA ILE A 70 22.15 -0.28 -15.06
C ILE A 70 23.38 -1.04 -14.54
N ASP A 71 23.21 -2.16 -13.82
CA ASP A 71 24.32 -2.98 -13.31
C ASP A 71 24.65 -4.20 -14.21
N GLU A 72 23.98 -4.35 -15.37
CA GLU A 72 24.28 -5.43 -16.36
C GLU A 72 24.89 -4.93 -17.69
N ASP A 73 25.25 -3.64 -17.80
CA ASP A 73 25.88 -3.05 -18.99
C ASP A 73 27.25 -2.42 -18.64
N THR A 74 28.06 -3.14 -17.86
CA THR A 74 29.48 -2.81 -17.71
C THR A 74 30.31 -4.09 -17.67
N GLU A 75 30.45 -4.72 -18.85
CA GLU A 75 31.59 -5.56 -19.20
C GLU A 75 32.17 -5.09 -20.53
#